data_AF-A0A2N2CQZ0-F1
#
_entry.id   AF-A0A2N2CQZ0-F1
#
_cell.length_a   1.000
_cell.length_b   1.000
_cell.length_c   1.000
_cell.angle_alpha   90.00
_cell.angle_beta   90.00
_cell.angle_gamma   90.00
#
_symmetry.space_group_name_H-M   'P 1'
#
loop_
_entity.id
_entity.type
_entity.pdbx_description
1 polymer ?
#
loop_
_entity_poly.entity_id
_entity_poly.type
_entity_poly.pdbx_seq_one_letter_code
_entity_poly.pdbx_strand_id
1 'polypeptide(L)'
;MFCPKCKSEYIEGYTHCKKCDVDLVDELPEEPDEYEDAPSIDPVKIRYAPNAIDAEMAMDLLRQNNIPCFSKHSESGGYMSIYMGFSVYGEDIYVDRNNAQAALDVLNDWDIVQGALGEDPDELEEPDSPEAPDEPDESYDNAPSYTRRRTAARVFAVYFAASIILASLFGALIMLLDILLD
;
A
#
# COMPACT_ATOMS: atom_id res chain seq x y z
N MET A 1 13.69 -33.90 33.91
CA MET A 1 12.41 -34.65 33.92
C MET A 1 11.28 -33.74 33.48
N PHE A 2 10.45 -34.17 32.53
CA PHE A 2 9.34 -33.42 31.93
C PHE A 2 8.10 -34.29 31.82
N CYS A 3 6.92 -33.69 31.89
CA CYS A 3 5.67 -34.38 31.63
C CYS A 3 5.34 -34.37 30.12
N PRO A 4 5.19 -35.52 29.44
CA PRO A 4 4.95 -35.57 27.99
C PRO A 4 3.58 -35.02 27.59
N LYS A 5 2.62 -34.91 28.52
CA LYS A 5 1.28 -34.37 28.25
C LYS A 5 1.18 -32.86 28.41
N CYS A 6 1.69 -32.31 29.52
CA CYS A 6 1.53 -30.90 29.85
C CYS A 6 2.80 -30.07 29.69
N LYS A 7 3.91 -30.70 29.29
CA LYS A 7 5.22 -30.06 29.04
C LYS A 7 5.80 -29.33 30.25
N SER A 8 5.35 -29.65 31.46
CA SER A 8 5.89 -29.05 32.69
C SER A 8 7.22 -29.69 33.08
N GLU A 9 8.15 -28.87 33.56
CA GLU A 9 9.46 -29.29 34.05
C GLU A 9 9.43 -29.71 35.52
N TYR A 10 10.23 -30.71 35.86
CA TYR A 10 10.36 -31.29 37.18
C TYR A 10 11.82 -31.44 37.59
N ILE A 11 12.07 -31.26 38.88
CA ILE A 11 13.36 -31.52 39.51
C ILE A 11 13.64 -33.04 39.49
N GLU A 12 14.91 -33.42 39.46
CA GLU A 12 15.34 -34.82 39.54
C GLU A 12 14.84 -35.51 40.82
N GLY A 13 14.52 -36.80 40.72
CA GLY A 13 13.96 -37.61 41.81
C GLY A 13 12.43 -37.69 41.83
N TYR A 14 11.73 -36.90 41.02
CA TYR A 14 10.30 -37.07 40.76
C TYR A 14 10.10 -37.96 39.53
N THR A 15 9.31 -39.04 39.67
CA THR A 15 9.03 -39.98 38.58
C THR A 15 7.63 -39.84 37.99
N HIS A 16 6.73 -39.08 38.64
CA HIS A 16 5.31 -39.04 38.28
C HIS A 16 4.72 -37.62 38.29
N CYS A 17 3.94 -37.28 37.26
CA CYS A 17 3.28 -35.98 37.13
C CYS A 17 1.99 -35.91 37.97
N LYS A 18 1.94 -35.02 38.97
CA LYS A 18 0.74 -34.81 39.83
C LYS A 18 -0.52 -34.37 39.06
N LYS A 19 -0.37 -33.68 37.93
CA LYS A 19 -1.49 -33.11 37.16
C LYS A 19 -2.05 -34.09 36.13
N CYS A 20 -1.17 -34.78 35.41
CA CYS A 20 -1.53 -35.64 34.30
C CYS A 20 -1.57 -37.12 34.68
N ASP A 21 -1.03 -37.48 35.84
CA ASP A 21 -0.94 -38.85 36.36
C ASP A 21 -0.21 -39.79 35.39
N VAL A 22 0.91 -39.30 34.82
CA VAL A 22 1.77 -40.04 33.89
C VAL A 22 3.22 -39.96 34.32
N ASP A 23 4.01 -40.95 33.91
CA ASP A 23 5.45 -40.98 34.17
C ASP A 23 6.16 -39.81 33.47
N LEU A 24 7.16 -39.27 34.16
CA LEU A 24 8.00 -38.19 33.66
C LEU A 24 9.12 -38.77 32.78
N VAL A 25 9.43 -38.05 31.70
CA VAL A 25 10.50 -38.40 30.74
C VAL A 25 11.68 -37.46 30.89
N ASP A 26 12.90 -37.89 30.58
CA ASP A 26 14.09 -37.04 30.71
C ASP A 26 14.10 -35.89 29.71
N GLU A 27 13.59 -36.13 28.50
CA GLU A 27 13.49 -35.18 27.39
C GLU A 27 12.13 -35.33 26.70
N LEU A 28 11.53 -34.22 26.29
CA LEU A 28 10.27 -34.26 25.54
C LEU A 28 10.55 -34.78 24.11
N PRO A 29 9.65 -35.58 23.53
CA PRO A 29 9.77 -35.92 22.13
C PRO A 29 9.76 -34.63 21.29
N GLU A 30 10.64 -34.54 20.31
CA GLU A 30 10.60 -33.48 19.31
C GLU A 30 9.22 -33.52 18.64
N GLU A 31 8.54 -32.37 18.61
CA GLU A 31 7.29 -32.27 17.87
C GLU A 31 7.62 -32.48 16.40
N PRO A 32 6.89 -33.35 15.67
CA PRO A 32 7.14 -33.50 14.24
C PRO A 32 7.03 -32.13 13.58
N ASP A 33 8.02 -31.80 12.76
CA ASP A 33 8.02 -30.56 11.97
C ASP A 33 6.84 -30.63 10.99
N GLU A 34 5.69 -30.09 11.39
CA GLU A 34 4.45 -30.02 10.60
C GLU A 34 4.58 -29.25 9.26
N TYR A 35 5.78 -28.75 8.95
CA TYR A 35 6.06 -27.90 7.79
C TYR A 35 6.80 -28.60 6.64
N GLU A 36 7.15 -29.89 6.74
CA GLU A 36 7.89 -30.57 5.67
C GLU A 36 7.10 -30.68 4.34
N ASP A 37 5.76 -30.68 4.39
CA ASP A 37 4.88 -30.84 3.22
C ASP A 37 4.19 -29.54 2.77
N ALA A 38 4.60 -28.37 3.29
CA ALA A 38 4.01 -27.11 2.85
C ALA A 38 4.41 -26.83 1.39
N PRO A 39 3.45 -26.59 0.46
CA PRO A 39 3.79 -26.30 -0.92
C PRO A 39 4.66 -25.04 -0.98
N SER A 40 5.85 -25.17 -1.55
CA SER A 40 6.75 -24.05 -1.80
C SER A 40 6.15 -23.16 -2.90
N ILE A 41 5.49 -22.07 -2.49
CA ILE A 41 4.99 -21.04 -3.39
C ILE A 41 6.18 -20.15 -3.77
N ASP A 42 6.38 -19.91 -5.07
CA ASP A 42 7.37 -18.93 -5.56
C ASP A 42 6.65 -17.65 -6.00
N PRO A 43 6.52 -16.65 -5.11
CA PRO A 43 5.72 -15.46 -5.38
C PRO A 43 6.41 -14.52 -6.36
N VAL A 44 5.71 -14.19 -7.45
CA VAL A 44 6.13 -13.23 -8.47
C VAL A 44 5.19 -12.04 -8.46
N LYS A 45 5.75 -10.83 -8.39
CA LYS A 45 5.01 -9.57 -8.49
C LYS A 45 4.50 -9.39 -9.92
N ILE A 46 3.19 -9.17 -10.07
CA ILE A 46 2.55 -8.99 -11.39
C ILE A 46 2.09 -7.56 -11.65
N ARG A 47 1.62 -6.83 -10.62
CA ARG A 47 1.06 -5.49 -10.78
C ARG A 47 1.23 -4.67 -9.51
N TYR A 48 1.32 -3.35 -9.68
CA TYR A 48 1.15 -2.36 -8.62
C TYR A 48 -0.25 -1.74 -8.70
N ALA A 49 -0.91 -1.62 -7.57
CA ALA A 49 -2.20 -0.96 -7.42
C ALA A 49 -2.03 0.29 -6.53
N PRO A 50 -2.49 1.48 -6.94
CA PRO A 50 -2.23 2.72 -6.22
C PRO A 50 -3.06 2.87 -4.93
N ASN A 51 -4.16 2.12 -4.79
CA ASN A 51 -5.01 2.12 -3.61
C ASN A 51 -5.58 0.72 -3.33
N ALA A 52 -6.17 0.54 -2.15
CA ALA A 52 -6.71 -0.74 -1.70
C ALA A 52 -7.91 -1.22 -2.54
N ILE A 53 -8.69 -0.29 -3.12
CA ILE A 53 -9.86 -0.64 -3.95
C ILE A 53 -9.38 -1.25 -5.27
N ASP A 54 -8.44 -0.60 -5.95
CA ASP A 54 -7.83 -1.10 -7.19
C ASP A 54 -7.12 -2.44 -6.96
N ALA A 55 -6.47 -2.61 -5.81
CA ALA A 55 -5.84 -3.87 -5.43
C ALA A 55 -6.87 -4.99 -5.29
N GLU A 56 -7.96 -4.76 -4.56
CA GLU A 56 -9.02 -5.76 -4.37
C GLU A 56 -9.72 -6.08 -5.69
N MET A 57 -10.01 -5.08 -6.53
CA MET A 57 -10.62 -5.30 -7.84
C MET A 57 -9.77 -6.20 -8.74
N ALA A 58 -8.46 -5.93 -8.82
CA ALA A 58 -7.54 -6.75 -9.59
C ALA A 58 -7.42 -8.17 -9.00
N MET A 59 -7.35 -8.30 -7.68
CA MET A 59 -7.33 -9.60 -7.01
C MET A 59 -8.62 -10.40 -7.24
N ASP A 60 -9.78 -9.77 -7.18
CA ASP A 60 -11.07 -10.43 -7.41
C ASP A 60 -11.20 -10.94 -8.84
N LEU A 61 -10.70 -10.19 -9.83
CA LEU A 61 -10.65 -10.65 -11.21
C LEU A 61 -9.77 -11.90 -11.36
N LEU A 62 -8.60 -11.93 -10.72
CA LEU A 62 -7.72 -13.10 -10.72
C LEU A 62 -8.36 -14.30 -10.03
N ARG A 63 -9.01 -14.09 -8.88
CA ARG A 63 -9.72 -15.13 -8.13
C ARG A 63 -10.89 -15.72 -8.93
N GLN A 64 -11.64 -14.90 -9.66
CA GLN A 64 -12.70 -15.36 -10.56
C GLN A 64 -12.17 -16.27 -11.68
N ASN A 65 -10.93 -16.07 -12.09
CA ASN A 65 -10.22 -16.91 -13.07
C ASN A 65 -9.46 -18.09 -12.41
N ASN A 66 -9.74 -18.40 -11.15
CA ASN A 66 -9.08 -19.46 -10.36
C ASN A 66 -7.56 -19.29 -10.24
N ILE A 67 -7.07 -18.04 -10.20
CA ILE A 67 -5.65 -17.73 -10.00
C ILE A 67 -5.45 -17.29 -8.53
N PRO A 68 -4.77 -18.09 -7.70
CA PRO A 68 -4.41 -17.68 -6.34
C PRO A 68 -3.49 -16.47 -6.36
N CYS A 69 -3.88 -15.42 -5.65
CA CYS A 69 -3.14 -14.17 -5.56
C CYS A 69 -3.18 -13.62 -4.13
N PHE A 70 -2.20 -12.81 -3.78
CA PHE A 70 -2.20 -12.02 -2.54
C PHE A 70 -1.57 -10.65 -2.79
N SER A 71 -1.96 -9.67 -1.98
CA SER A 71 -1.35 -8.35 -1.99
C SER A 71 -0.41 -8.15 -0.81
N LYS A 72 0.52 -7.21 -0.98
CA LYS A 72 1.40 -6.74 0.08
C LYS A 72 1.45 -5.23 0.01
N HIS A 73 1.23 -4.56 1.14
CA HIS A 73 1.40 -3.11 1.23
C HIS A 73 2.83 -2.72 0.85
N SER A 74 2.93 -1.69 0.02
CA SER A 74 4.21 -1.10 -0.36
C SER A 74 4.73 -0.21 0.78
N GLU A 75 6.06 -0.16 0.93
CA GLU A 75 6.77 0.63 1.93
C GLU A 75 6.17 0.54 3.35
N SER A 76 5.87 1.69 3.96
CA SER A 76 5.25 1.83 5.28
C SER A 76 3.72 1.79 5.21
N GLY A 77 3.15 1.38 4.09
CA GLY A 77 1.70 1.38 3.85
C GLY A 77 0.91 0.56 4.86
N GLY A 78 1.45 -0.59 5.29
CA GLY A 78 0.79 -1.43 6.31
C GLY A 78 0.69 -0.74 7.68
N TYR A 79 1.77 -0.07 8.11
CA TYR A 79 1.74 0.72 9.35
C TYR A 79 0.75 1.88 9.24
N MET A 80 0.75 2.58 8.10
CA MET A 80 -0.15 3.71 7.87
C MET A 80 -1.62 3.29 7.83
N SER A 81 -1.92 2.16 7.20
CA SER A 81 -3.27 1.59 7.15
C SER A 81 -3.80 1.27 8.54
N ILE A 82 -2.97 0.70 9.42
CA ILE A 82 -3.36 0.38 10.80
C ILE A 82 -3.57 1.66 11.62
N TYR A 83 -2.67 2.64 11.49
CA TYR A 83 -2.71 3.85 12.31
C TYR A 83 -3.78 4.86 11.85
N MET A 84 -3.92 5.07 10.54
CA MET A 84 -4.81 6.08 9.95
C MET A 84 -6.07 5.51 9.29
N GLY A 85 -6.16 4.19 9.11
CA GLY A 85 -7.25 3.55 8.39
C GLY A 85 -7.12 3.59 6.86
N PHE A 86 -6.04 4.16 6.32
CA PHE A 86 -5.75 4.18 4.89
C PHE A 86 -4.24 4.30 4.60
N SER A 87 -3.83 3.99 3.37
CA SER A 87 -2.45 4.11 2.88
C SER A 87 -2.39 4.93 1.59
N VAL A 88 -1.32 5.72 1.43
CA VAL A 88 -1.00 6.46 0.19
C VAL A 88 0.03 5.74 -0.69
N TYR A 89 0.60 4.65 -0.19
CA TYR A 89 1.72 3.94 -0.81
C TYR A 89 1.28 2.83 -1.78
N GLY A 90 -0.01 2.49 -1.79
CA GLY A 90 -0.55 1.42 -2.64
C GLY A 90 -0.11 0.01 -2.21
N GLU A 91 -0.34 -0.96 -3.08
CA GLU A 91 -0.09 -2.38 -2.84
C GLU A 91 0.49 -3.09 -4.07
N ASP A 92 1.35 -4.05 -3.81
CA ASP A 92 1.93 -4.94 -4.80
C ASP A 92 1.17 -6.27 -4.82
N ILE A 93 0.73 -6.70 -5.99
CA ILE A 93 -0.01 -7.97 -6.18
C ILE A 93 0.96 -9.05 -6.63
N TYR A 94 0.89 -10.20 -5.97
CA TYR A 94 1.73 -11.37 -6.20
C TYR A 94 0.88 -12.60 -6.56
N VAL A 95 1.45 -13.44 -7.40
CA VAL A 95 0.92 -14.77 -7.77
C VAL A 95 2.06 -15.78 -7.80
N ASP A 96 1.76 -17.06 -7.77
CA ASP A 96 2.78 -18.10 -7.99
C ASP A 96 3.39 -17.99 -9.40
N ARG A 97 4.68 -18.27 -9.54
CA ARG A 97 5.40 -18.26 -10.84
C ARG A 97 4.67 -19.06 -11.92
N ASN A 98 4.06 -20.18 -11.58
CA ASN A 98 3.36 -21.04 -12.54
C ASN A 98 2.12 -20.36 -13.14
N ASN A 99 1.51 -19.41 -12.42
CA ASN A 99 0.31 -18.69 -12.85
C ASN A 99 0.59 -17.26 -13.33
N ALA A 100 1.85 -16.83 -13.32
CA ALA A 100 2.22 -15.45 -13.64
C ALA A 100 1.77 -15.02 -15.05
N GLN A 101 1.92 -15.89 -16.06
CA GLN A 101 1.51 -15.56 -17.42
C GLN A 101 -0.01 -15.43 -17.55
N ALA A 102 -0.76 -16.41 -17.03
CA ALA A 102 -2.23 -16.37 -17.06
C ALA A 102 -2.77 -15.14 -16.32
N ALA A 103 -2.15 -14.75 -15.21
CA ALA A 103 -2.53 -13.56 -14.46
C ALA A 103 -2.33 -12.27 -15.26
N LEU A 104 -1.21 -12.17 -15.98
CA LEU A 104 -0.93 -11.02 -16.85
C LEU A 104 -1.93 -10.92 -17.99
N ASP A 105 -2.26 -12.04 -18.63
CA ASP A 105 -3.21 -12.07 -19.74
C ASP A 105 -4.59 -11.55 -19.29
N VAL A 106 -5.09 -12.04 -18.14
CA VAL A 106 -6.37 -11.59 -17.55
C VAL A 106 -6.37 -10.10 -17.20
N LEU A 107 -5.27 -9.59 -16.63
CA LEU A 107 -5.18 -8.18 -16.24
C LEU A 107 -5.05 -7.26 -17.46
N ASN A 108 -4.33 -7.67 -18.50
CA ASN A 108 -4.21 -6.90 -19.73
C ASN A 108 -5.56 -6.77 -20.45
N ASP A 109 -6.33 -7.85 -20.53
CA ASP A 109 -7.68 -7.82 -21.10
C ASP A 109 -8.59 -6.84 -20.36
N TRP A 110 -8.48 -6.79 -19.03
CA TRP A 110 -9.22 -5.84 -18.21
C TRP A 110 -8.78 -4.39 -18.40
N ASP A 111 -7.48 -4.14 -18.50
CA ASP A 111 -6.95 -2.79 -18.76
C ASP A 111 -7.39 -2.29 -20.14
N ILE A 112 -7.49 -3.15 -21.16
CA ILE A 112 -8.03 -2.80 -22.48
C ILE A 112 -9.49 -2.38 -22.36
N VAL A 113 -10.31 -3.11 -21.60
CA VAL A 113 -11.73 -2.77 -21.39
C VAL A 113 -11.88 -1.46 -20.62
N GLN A 114 -11.06 -1.22 -19.60
CA GLN A 114 -11.07 0.05 -18.87
C GLN A 114 -10.57 1.22 -19.74
N GLY A 115 -9.54 1.00 -20.55
CA GLY A 115 -9.00 1.98 -21.49
C GLY A 115 -9.99 2.34 -22.60
N ALA A 116 -10.68 1.34 -23.17
CA ALA A 116 -11.69 1.54 -24.21
C ALA A 116 -12.97 2.23 -23.72
N LEU A 117 -13.22 2.24 -22.40
CA LEU A 117 -14.29 3.02 -21.77
C LEU A 117 -13.81 4.40 -21.29
N GLY A 118 -12.50 4.67 -21.40
CA GLY A 118 -11.84 5.92 -20.99
C GLY A 118 -11.49 6.85 -22.15
N GLU A 119 -11.75 6.46 -23.40
CA GLU A 119 -11.69 7.37 -24.54
C GLU A 119 -13.01 8.12 -24.64
N ASP A 120 -13.13 9.22 -23.87
CA ASP A 120 -13.98 10.32 -24.30
C ASP A 120 -13.48 10.72 -25.72
N PRO A 121 -14.32 10.66 -26.77
CA PRO A 121 -13.92 10.99 -28.14
C PRO A 121 -13.49 12.46 -28.36
N ASP A 122 -13.47 13.26 -27.29
CA ASP A 122 -13.23 14.70 -27.30
C ASP A 122 -11.76 15.09 -27.04
N GLU A 123 -10.83 14.12 -26.86
CA GLU A 123 -9.39 14.41 -26.87
C GLU A 123 -8.86 14.50 -28.33
N LEU A 124 -9.45 15.40 -29.12
CA LEU A 124 -8.85 15.88 -30.36
C LEU A 124 -7.75 16.88 -30.00
N GLU A 125 -6.53 16.58 -30.45
CA GLU A 125 -5.33 17.41 -30.36
C GLU A 125 -5.63 18.90 -30.58
N GLU A 126 -5.19 19.77 -29.65
CA GLU A 126 -5.33 21.23 -29.77
C GLU A 126 -4.60 21.75 -31.03
N PRO A 127 -5.26 22.60 -31.85
CA PRO A 127 -4.55 23.68 -32.52
C PRO A 127 -5.15 25.03 -32.12
N ASP A 128 -4.29 25.84 -31.48
CA ASP A 128 -4.31 27.30 -31.41
C ASP A 128 -5.64 28.02 -31.09
N SER A 129 -5.75 28.44 -29.83
CA SER A 129 -6.35 29.71 -29.34
C SER A 129 -6.66 30.74 -30.46
N PRO A 130 -7.81 31.47 -30.47
CA PRO A 130 -8.25 32.26 -29.30
C PRO A 130 -9.78 32.56 -29.15
N GLU A 131 -10.08 33.28 -28.06
CA GLU A 131 -11.26 34.14 -27.76
C GLU A 131 -12.45 33.53 -26.98
N ALA A 132 -12.51 33.90 -25.69
CA ALA A 132 -13.73 34.03 -24.88
C ALA A 132 -14.51 35.28 -25.37
N PRO A 133 -15.84 35.44 -25.23
CA PRO A 133 -16.62 35.35 -23.97
C PRO A 133 -18.07 34.78 -24.18
N ASP A 134 -19.01 34.58 -23.24
CA ASP A 134 -19.50 35.31 -22.07
C ASP A 134 -20.14 34.32 -21.04
N GLU A 135 -20.10 34.64 -19.74
CA GLU A 135 -20.81 33.98 -18.62
C GLU A 135 -22.35 34.25 -18.65
N PRO A 136 -23.20 33.76 -17.71
CA PRO A 136 -23.28 32.50 -16.93
C PRO A 136 -24.71 31.88 -16.93
N ASP A 137 -24.86 30.59 -16.56
CA ASP A 137 -26.13 30.07 -16.00
C ASP A 137 -25.88 29.00 -14.92
N GLU A 138 -26.69 29.09 -13.87
CA GLU A 138 -26.70 28.45 -12.56
C GLU A 138 -27.11 26.97 -12.59
N SER A 139 -26.38 26.09 -11.89
CA SER A 139 -26.97 25.17 -10.89
C SER A 139 -25.88 24.35 -10.20
N TYR A 140 -25.87 24.35 -8.87
CA TYR A 140 -24.96 23.52 -8.06
C TYR A 140 -25.42 22.06 -8.04
N ASP A 141 -24.83 21.22 -8.88
CA ASP A 141 -24.75 19.78 -8.65
C ASP A 141 -23.31 19.42 -8.25
N ASN A 142 -23.16 19.02 -6.99
CA ASN A 142 -21.89 18.76 -6.34
C ASN A 142 -21.22 17.50 -6.92
N ALA A 143 -20.32 17.67 -7.88
CA ALA A 143 -19.26 16.71 -8.18
C ALA A 143 -17.93 17.22 -7.61
N PRO A 144 -17.14 16.41 -6.86
CA PRO A 144 -15.80 16.81 -6.45
C PRO A 144 -14.89 16.85 -7.67
N SER A 145 -14.85 18.01 -8.31
CA SER A 145 -14.08 18.23 -9.51
C SER A 145 -12.60 18.39 -9.16
N TYR A 146 -11.78 17.42 -9.56
CA TYR A 146 -10.34 17.59 -9.70
C TYR A 146 -10.05 18.47 -10.93
N THR A 147 -10.64 19.67 -10.97
CA THR A 147 -10.42 20.65 -12.05
C THR A 147 -9.92 21.94 -11.43
N ARG A 148 -8.71 21.91 -10.88
CA ARG A 148 -7.97 23.14 -10.53
C ARG A 148 -6.45 22.94 -10.49
N ARG A 149 -5.89 22.18 -11.43
CA ARG A 149 -4.43 22.05 -11.60
C ARG A 149 -3.74 23.41 -11.82
N ARG A 150 -4.39 24.36 -12.50
CA ARG A 150 -3.81 25.71 -12.72
C ARG A 150 -3.82 26.62 -11.47
N THR A 151 -4.76 26.45 -10.54
CA THR A 151 -4.74 27.24 -9.29
C THR A 151 -3.87 26.61 -8.22
N ALA A 152 -3.82 25.28 -8.14
CA ALA A 152 -2.90 24.59 -7.24
C ALA A 152 -1.44 24.96 -7.56
N ALA A 153 -1.06 24.93 -8.84
CA ALA A 153 0.27 25.35 -9.28
C ALA A 153 0.61 26.81 -8.92
N ARG A 154 -0.37 27.73 -9.06
CA ARG A 154 -0.20 29.14 -8.65
C ARG A 154 -0.06 29.30 -7.13
N VAL A 155 -0.83 28.54 -6.34
CA VAL A 155 -0.73 28.55 -4.87
C VAL A 155 0.62 28.00 -4.40
N PHE A 156 1.09 26.90 -4.99
CA PHE A 156 2.43 26.35 -4.69
C PHE A 156 3.55 27.32 -5.10
N ALA A 157 3.46 27.97 -6.26
CA ALA A 157 4.45 28.96 -6.70
C ALA A 157 4.51 30.18 -5.78
N VAL A 158 3.36 30.69 -5.31
CA VAL A 158 3.29 31.80 -4.35
C VAL A 158 3.89 31.40 -3.01
N TYR A 159 3.58 30.19 -2.51
CA TYR A 159 4.11 29.69 -1.26
C TYR A 159 5.63 29.50 -1.31
N PHE A 160 6.14 28.94 -2.41
CA PHE A 160 7.57 28.74 -2.62
C PHE A 160 8.33 30.07 -2.75
N ALA A 161 7.76 31.08 -3.41
CA ALA A 161 8.36 32.41 -3.46
C ALA A 161 8.36 33.10 -2.09
N ALA A 162 7.27 32.99 -1.33
CA ALA A 162 7.16 33.58 0.01
C ALA A 162 8.13 32.95 1.02
N SER A 163 8.36 31.64 0.94
CA SER A 163 9.30 30.94 1.84
C SER A 163 10.74 31.37 1.59
N ILE A 164 11.14 31.58 0.33
CA ILE A 164 12.46 32.11 -0.04
C ILE A 164 12.65 33.53 0.50
N ILE A 165 11.66 34.40 0.34
CA ILE A 165 11.72 35.80 0.81
C ILE A 165 11.84 35.84 2.35
N LEU A 166 11.05 35.03 3.06
CA LEU A 166 11.12 34.94 4.52
C LEU A 166 12.48 34.42 5.00
N ALA A 167 13.05 33.41 4.34
CA ALA A 167 14.37 32.90 4.67
C ALA A 167 15.47 33.95 4.44
N SER A 168 15.40 34.71 3.34
CA SER A 168 16.33 35.80 3.07
C SER A 168 16.21 36.96 4.08
N LEU A 169 14.99 37.34 4.47
CA LEU A 169 14.77 38.36 5.50
C LEU A 169 15.24 37.89 6.88
N PHE A 170 14.99 36.63 7.23
CA PHE A 170 15.45 36.05 8.48
C PHE A 170 16.98 35.97 8.54
N GLY A 171 17.63 35.57 7.44
CA GLY A 171 19.08 35.59 7.33
C GLY A 171 19.68 37.00 7.44
N ALA A 172 19.06 37.99 6.78
CA ALA A 172 19.47 39.38 6.89
C ALA A 172 19.30 39.94 8.31
N LEU A 173 18.21 39.57 9.00
CA LEU A 173 17.95 39.95 10.39
C LEU A 173 18.98 39.34 11.36
N ILE A 174 19.37 38.08 11.17
CA ILE A 174 20.45 37.44 11.94
C ILE A 174 21.76 38.19 11.74
N MET A 175 22.15 38.47 10.49
CA MET A 175 23.38 39.22 10.19
C MET A 175 23.36 40.63 10.81
N LEU A 176 22.21 41.30 10.84
CA LEU A 176 22.06 42.62 11.45
C LEU A 176 22.12 42.57 12.98
N LEU A 177 21.59 41.51 13.58
CA LEU A 177 21.70 41.26 15.03
C LEU A 177 23.14 40.97 15.44
N ASP A 178 23.87 40.16 14.67
CA ASP A 178 25.29 39.89 14.92
C ASP A 178 26.14 41.17 14.85
N ILE A 179 25.89 42.05 13.86
CA ILE A 179 26.59 43.33 13.72
C ILE A 179 26.24 44.35 14.83
N LEU A 180 25.05 44.25 15.44
CA LEU A 180 24.63 45.14 16.54
C LEU A 180 25.02 44.61 17.93
N LEU A 181 25.43 43.34 18.03
CA LEU A 181 25.90 42.71 19.28
C LEU A 181 27.42 42.65 19.43
N ASP A 182 28.19 42.94 18.38
CA ASP A 182 29.65 43.24 18.42
C ASP A 182 29.93 44.74 18.60
#